data_AF-H0GSK3-F1
#
_entry.id   AF-H0GSK3-F1
#
_cell.length_a   1.000
_cell.length_b   1.000
_cell.length_c   1.000
_cell.angle_alpha   90.00
_cell.angle_beta   90.00
_cell.angle_gamma   90.00
#
_symmetry.space_group_name_H-M   'P 1'
#
loop_
_entity.id
_entity.type
_entity.pdbx_description
1 polymer ?
#
loop_
_entity_poly.entity_id
_entity_poly.type
_entity_poly.pdbx_seq_one_letter_code
_entity_poly.pdbx_strand_id
1 'polypeptide(L)'
;MSDVLDEIIIEDVVANCPQEFLQYHKCIRDNEENPAKCQDGRLTLSKCIKEKVPSVRSIMRECSEPMKKYERCIRDNMDSKTIAENCLGFLQDLRNCAESQVENKNIKPSIKGVNLELIKE
;
A
#
# COMPACT_ATOMS: atom_id res chain seq x y z
N MET A 1 -9.32 2.98 -13.00
CA MET A 1 -9.09 4.13 -12.09
C MET A 1 -8.51 3.65 -10.74
N SER A 2 -7.66 2.61 -10.72
CA SER A 2 -6.97 2.13 -9.50
C SER A 2 -5.51 2.60 -9.47
N ASP A 3 -4.94 2.83 -10.65
CA ASP A 3 -3.50 2.84 -10.85
C ASP A 3 -2.84 4.11 -10.30
N VAL A 4 -3.58 5.22 -10.23
CA VAL A 4 -3.06 6.51 -9.75
C VAL A 4 -2.88 6.52 -8.23
N LEU A 5 -3.84 5.97 -7.48
CA LEU A 5 -3.71 5.84 -6.02
C LEU A 5 -2.50 4.96 -5.68
N ASP A 6 -2.37 3.82 -6.37
CA ASP A 6 -1.30 2.86 -6.15
C ASP A 6 0.07 3.48 -6.49
N GLU A 7 0.18 4.21 -7.60
CA GLU A 7 1.38 4.95 -8.00
C GLU A 7 1.78 6.00 -6.95
N ILE A 8 0.85 6.87 -6.54
CA ILE A 8 1.13 7.92 -5.54
C ILE A 8 1.62 7.31 -4.22
N ILE A 9 0.99 6.22 -3.75
CA ILE A 9 1.39 5.56 -2.51
C ILE A 9 2.81 4.99 -2.66
N ILE A 10 3.12 4.32 -3.76
CA ILE A 10 4.44 3.74 -3.99
C ILE A 10 5.52 4.83 -4.04
N GLU A 11 5.27 5.92 -4.76
CA GLU A 11 6.21 7.05 -4.82
C GLU A 11 6.47 7.65 -3.42
N ASP A 12 5.42 7.84 -2.63
CA ASP A 12 5.54 8.39 -1.28
C ASP A 12 6.28 7.42 -0.35
N VAL A 13 6.08 6.11 -0.51
CA VAL A 13 6.87 5.08 0.19
C VAL A 13 8.34 5.15 -0.21
N VAL A 14 8.67 5.22 -1.50
CA VAL A 14 10.05 5.32 -1.98
C VAL A 14 10.72 6.60 -1.48
N ALA A 15 9.98 7.72 -1.45
CA ALA A 15 10.51 9.00 -0.99
C ALA A 15 10.82 9.03 0.51
N ASN A 16 10.03 8.34 1.35
CA ASN A 16 10.14 8.42 2.81
C ASN A 16 10.80 7.19 3.46
N CYS A 17 10.81 6.04 2.77
CA CYS A 17 11.36 4.76 3.25
C CYS A 17 12.29 4.08 2.21
N PRO A 18 13.21 4.81 1.54
CA PRO A 18 13.98 4.27 0.42
C PRO A 18 14.86 3.07 0.80
N GLN A 19 15.45 3.09 1.99
CA GLN A 19 16.38 2.03 2.43
C GLN A 19 15.62 0.74 2.75
N GLU A 20 14.56 0.85 3.54
CA GLU A 20 13.71 -0.28 3.91
C GLU A 20 13.03 -0.89 2.68
N PHE A 21 12.62 -0.04 1.72
CA PHE A 21 12.04 -0.46 0.45
C PHE A 21 13.04 -1.29 -0.37
N LEU A 22 14.23 -0.74 -0.64
CA LEU A 22 15.26 -1.43 -1.41
C LEU A 22 15.74 -2.72 -0.74
N GLN A 23 15.92 -2.72 0.58
CA GLN A 23 16.37 -3.91 1.32
C GLN A 23 15.34 -5.04 1.26
N TYR A 24 14.05 -4.71 1.43
CA TYR A 24 12.99 -5.70 1.33
C TYR A 24 12.90 -6.28 -0.09
N HIS A 25 12.88 -5.43 -1.12
CA HIS A 25 12.80 -5.90 -2.50
C HIS A 25 14.04 -6.68 -2.94
N LYS A 26 15.23 -6.30 -2.47
CA LYS A 26 16.46 -7.10 -2.66
C LYS A 26 16.32 -8.48 -2.03
N CYS A 27 15.84 -8.57 -0.79
CA CYS A 27 15.63 -9.85 -0.13
C CYS A 27 14.67 -10.75 -0.94
N ILE A 28 13.55 -10.20 -1.41
CA ILE A 28 12.55 -10.94 -2.18
C ILE A 28 13.17 -11.50 -3.47
N ARG A 29 13.90 -10.67 -4.22
CA ARG A 29 14.62 -11.09 -5.43
C ARG A 29 15.64 -12.19 -5.13
N ASP A 30 16.38 -12.07 -4.03
CA ASP A 30 17.40 -13.04 -3.67
C ASP A 30 16.79 -14.35 -3.08
N ASN A 31 15.48 -14.38 -2.79
CA ASN A 31 14.75 -15.51 -2.19
C ASN A 31 13.40 -15.80 -2.88
N GLU A 32 13.33 -15.72 -4.22
CA GLU A 32 12.08 -15.87 -4.99
C GLU A 32 11.32 -17.17 -4.68
N GLU A 33 12.04 -18.29 -4.49
CA GLU A 33 11.43 -19.59 -4.14
C GLU A 33 10.87 -19.64 -2.71
N ASN A 34 11.37 -18.80 -1.81
CA ASN A 34 10.91 -18.74 -0.42
C ASN A 34 10.89 -17.30 0.14
N PRO A 35 9.92 -16.48 -0.28
CA PRO A 35 9.81 -15.09 0.15
C PRO A 35 9.55 -14.91 1.66
N ALA A 36 9.10 -15.97 2.35
CA ALA A 36 8.86 -15.94 3.79
C ALA A 36 10.14 -15.64 4.60
N LYS A 37 11.33 -15.92 4.04
CA LYS A 37 12.62 -15.54 4.63
C LYS A 37 12.79 -14.02 4.78
N CYS A 38 12.02 -13.22 4.05
CA CYS A 38 12.10 -11.75 4.06
C CYS A 38 11.13 -11.10 5.05
N GLN A 39 10.59 -11.87 6.00
CA GLN A 39 9.62 -11.39 6.99
C GLN A 39 10.16 -10.22 7.82
N ASP A 40 11.43 -10.25 8.23
CA ASP A 40 12.03 -9.15 9.00
C ASP A 40 12.10 -7.85 8.19
N GLY A 41 12.52 -7.94 6.92
CA GLY A 41 12.52 -6.81 6.00
C GLY A 41 11.11 -6.24 5.79
N ARG A 42 10.10 -7.12 5.65
CA ARG A 42 8.70 -6.72 5.52
C ARG A 42 8.20 -5.96 6.76
N LEU A 43 8.55 -6.42 7.96
CA LEU A 43 8.17 -5.77 9.21
C LEU A 43 8.84 -4.40 9.37
N THR A 44 10.14 -4.32 9.06
CA THR A 44 10.89 -3.06 9.07
C THR A 44 10.31 -2.05 8.09
N LEU A 45 10.02 -2.46 6.84
CA LEU A 45 9.37 -1.60 5.86
C LEU A 45 7.97 -1.17 6.32
N SER A 46 7.15 -2.10 6.82
CA SER A 46 5.81 -1.79 7.33
C SER A 46 5.85 -0.76 8.47
N LYS A 47 6.82 -0.86 9.38
CA LYS A 47 7.03 0.11 10.45
C LYS A 47 7.37 1.49 9.89
N CYS A 48 8.34 1.55 8.97
CA CYS A 48 8.71 2.81 8.33
C CYS A 48 7.51 3.48 7.65
N ILE A 49 6.72 2.70 6.88
CA ILE A 49 5.56 3.20 6.16
C ILE A 49 4.54 3.83 7.13
N LYS A 50 4.21 3.13 8.23
CA LYS A 50 3.25 3.62 9.23
C LYS A 50 3.72 4.90 9.93
N GLU A 51 5.02 5.03 10.17
CA GLU A 51 5.58 6.14 10.94
C GLU A 51 5.91 7.37 10.09
N LYS A 52 6.40 7.15 8.86
CA LYS A 52 7.02 8.21 8.05
C LYS A 52 6.25 8.60 6.79
N VAL A 53 5.42 7.73 6.21
CA VAL A 53 4.79 8.00 4.91
C VAL A 53 3.50 8.83 5.10
N PRO A 54 3.45 10.10 4.66
CA PRO A 54 2.34 11.00 4.94
C PRO A 54 1.00 10.55 4.34
N SER A 55 1.00 10.04 3.09
CA SER A 55 -0.22 9.53 2.44
C SER A 55 -0.85 8.41 3.26
N VAL A 56 -0.05 7.40 3.64
CA VAL A 56 -0.52 6.26 4.43
C VAL A 56 -1.01 6.70 5.80
N ARG A 57 -0.31 7.60 6.48
CA ARG A 57 -0.77 8.14 7.77
C ARG A 57 -2.10 8.88 7.65
N SER A 58 -2.30 9.63 6.57
CA SER A 58 -3.56 10.31 6.30
C SER A 58 -4.68 9.32 6.09
N ILE A 59 -4.47 8.31 5.23
CA ILE A 59 -5.45 7.27 4.94
C ILE A 59 -5.81 6.51 6.22
N MET A 60 -4.84 6.06 7.00
CA MET A 60 -5.09 5.31 8.25
C MET A 60 -5.91 6.13 9.27
N ARG A 61 -5.71 7.45 9.32
CA ARG A 61 -6.44 8.32 10.23
C ARG A 61 -7.87 8.60 9.75
N GLU A 62 -8.00 9.07 8.52
CA GLU A 62 -9.26 9.61 8.00
C GLU A 62 -10.19 8.49 7.46
N CYS A 63 -9.61 7.38 7.00
CA CYS A 63 -10.36 6.24 6.43
C CYS A 63 -10.50 5.07 7.40
N SER A 64 -10.34 5.30 8.70
CA SER A 64 -10.42 4.24 9.73
C SER A 64 -11.77 3.54 9.77
N GLU A 65 -12.88 4.25 9.51
CA GLU A 65 -14.22 3.67 9.49
C GLU A 65 -14.47 2.77 8.27
N PRO A 66 -14.24 3.20 7.01
CA PRO A 66 -14.36 2.30 5.87
C PRO A 66 -13.37 1.14 5.93
N MET A 67 -12.16 1.32 6.50
CA MET A 67 -11.24 0.20 6.80
C MET A 67 -11.90 -0.85 7.69
N LYS A 68 -12.46 -0.46 8.83
CA LYS A 68 -13.13 -1.40 9.76
C LYS A 68 -14.31 -2.12 9.13
N LYS A 69 -15.08 -1.44 8.28
CA LYS A 69 -16.22 -2.06 7.57
C LYS A 69 -15.74 -3.14 6.61
N TYR A 70 -14.71 -2.84 5.82
CA TYR A 70 -14.11 -3.80 4.91
C TYR A 70 -13.48 -4.99 5.66
N GLU A 71 -12.66 -4.73 6.68
CA GLU A 71 -12.04 -5.77 7.51
C GLU A 71 -13.09 -6.68 8.17
N ARG A 72 -14.16 -6.09 8.71
CA ARG A 72 -15.27 -6.86 9.28
C ARG A 72 -15.93 -7.74 8.23
N CYS A 73 -16.24 -7.19 7.05
CA CYS A 73 -16.83 -7.97 5.97
C CYS A 73 -15.95 -9.17 5.58
N ILE A 74 -14.65 -8.97 5.42
CA ILE A 74 -13.70 -10.05 5.09
C ILE A 74 -13.73 -11.12 6.17
N ARG A 75 -13.62 -10.73 7.44
CA ARG A 75 -13.63 -11.68 8.56
C ARG A 75 -14.93 -12.47 8.64
N ASP A 76 -16.07 -11.80 8.48
CA ASP A 76 -17.39 -12.41 8.59
C ASP A 76 -17.71 -13.33 7.40
N ASN A 77 -16.97 -13.21 6.29
CA ASN A 77 -17.15 -14.02 5.09
C ASN A 77 -15.95 -14.92 4.76
N MET A 78 -14.93 -15.02 5.62
CA MET A 78 -13.62 -15.62 5.30
C MET A 78 -13.68 -17.07 4.76
N ASP A 79 -14.68 -17.84 5.20
CA ASP A 79 -14.89 -19.23 4.78
C ASP A 79 -15.88 -19.36 3.60
N SER A 80 -16.45 -18.24 3.13
CA SER A 80 -17.43 -18.19 2.04
C SER A 80 -16.76 -18.05 0.68
N LYS A 81 -17.41 -18.62 -0.35
CA LYS A 81 -17.06 -18.36 -1.76
C LYS A 81 -17.54 -17.00 -2.27
N THR A 82 -18.29 -16.25 -1.45
CA THR A 82 -18.94 -14.98 -1.83
C THR A 82 -18.26 -13.73 -1.25
N ILE A 83 -17.03 -13.84 -0.72
CA ILE A 83 -16.29 -12.69 -0.13
C ILE A 83 -16.22 -11.51 -1.10
N ALA A 84 -15.87 -11.79 -2.36
CA ALA A 84 -15.74 -10.76 -3.38
C ALA A 84 -17.07 -10.00 -3.56
N GLU A 85 -18.16 -10.72 -3.72
CA GLU A 85 -19.51 -10.15 -3.91
C GLU A 85 -19.96 -9.35 -2.69
N ASN A 86 -19.73 -9.88 -1.49
CA ASN A 86 -20.20 -9.28 -0.24
C ASN A 86 -19.37 -8.07 0.19
N CYS A 87 -18.07 -8.02 -0.15
CA CYS A 87 -17.15 -7.01 0.37
C CYS A 87 -16.69 -5.98 -0.66
N LEU A 88 -17.03 -6.13 -1.95
CA LEU A 88 -16.63 -5.20 -3.00
C LEU A 88 -17.12 -3.76 -2.74
N GLY A 89 -18.35 -3.59 -2.23
CA GLY A 89 -18.87 -2.26 -1.89
C GLY A 89 -18.04 -1.56 -0.82
N PHE A 90 -17.69 -2.27 0.26
CA PHE A 90 -16.84 -1.72 1.33
C PHE A 90 -15.41 -1.46 0.86
N LEU A 91 -14.88 -2.27 -0.06
CA LEU A 91 -13.59 -2.02 -0.70
C LEU A 91 -13.62 -0.72 -1.52
N GLN A 92 -14.69 -0.50 -2.28
CA GLN A 92 -14.85 0.73 -3.07
C GLN A 92 -14.95 1.97 -2.17
N ASP A 93 -15.72 1.89 -1.08
CA ASP A 93 -15.82 2.98 -0.09
C ASP A 93 -14.44 3.33 0.51
N LEU A 94 -13.65 2.30 0.84
CA LEU A 94 -12.29 2.49 1.34
C LEU A 94 -11.38 3.15 0.29
N ARG A 95 -11.45 2.71 -0.97
CA ARG A 95 -10.67 3.30 -2.07
C ARG A 95 -11.04 4.75 -2.31
N ASN A 96 -12.33 5.07 -2.40
CA ASN A 96 -12.82 6.43 -2.58
C ASN A 96 -12.33 7.35 -1.44
N CYS A 97 -12.36 6.84 -0.20
CA CYS A 97 -11.79 7.58 0.91
C CYS A 97 -10.29 7.82 0.72
N ALA A 98 -9.51 6.79 0.39
CA ALA A 98 -8.07 6.90 0.22
C ALA A 98 -7.68 7.88 -0.90
N GLU A 99 -8.37 7.83 -2.05
CA GLU A 99 -8.22 8.76 -3.18
C GLU A 99 -8.44 10.21 -2.72
N SER A 100 -9.51 10.47 -1.98
CA SER A 100 -9.77 11.82 -1.44
C SER A 100 -8.66 12.33 -0.53
N GLN A 101 -7.93 11.45 0.17
CA GLN A 101 -6.85 11.85 1.08
C GLN A 101 -5.56 12.20 0.34
N VAL A 102 -5.29 11.56 -0.80
CA VAL A 102 -4.12 11.87 -1.62
C VAL A 102 -4.35 13.10 -2.50
N GLU A 103 -5.55 13.28 -3.05
CA GLU A 103 -5.93 14.44 -3.86
C GLU A 103 -5.99 15.74 -3.06
N ASN A 104 -6.69 15.75 -1.91
CA ASN A 104 -6.93 16.97 -1.13
C ASN A 104 -5.65 17.52 -0.46
N LYS A 105 -4.63 16.69 -0.24
CA LYS A 105 -3.43 17.10 0.50
C LYS A 105 -2.30 17.62 -0.38
N ASN A 106 -2.51 17.77 -1.69
CA ASN A 106 -1.44 18.10 -2.65
C ASN A 106 -0.21 17.21 -2.42
N ILE A 107 -0.43 15.93 -2.09
CA ILE A 107 0.65 14.94 -2.04
C ILE A 107 1.01 14.74 -3.50
N LYS A 108 1.90 15.61 -3.99
CA LYS A 108 2.30 15.60 -5.38
C LYS A 108 3.15 14.34 -5.57
N PRO A 109 2.84 13.50 -6.58
CA PRO A 109 3.82 12.53 -7.04
C PRO A 109 5.10 13.33 -7.36
N SER A 110 6.16 13.07 -6.60
CA SER A 110 7.41 13.83 -6.74
C SER A 110 8.21 13.35 -7.95
N ILE A 111 7.71 12.35 -8.66
CA ILE A 111 8.36 11.79 -9.82
C ILE A 111 7.76 12.40 -11.10
N LYS A 112 8.20 13.62 -11.41
CA LYS A 112 8.34 13.98 -12.82
C LYS A 112 9.50 13.15 -13.39
N GLY A 113 9.20 11.97 -13.91
CA GLY A 113 10.06 11.23 -14.83
C GLY A 113 11.22 10.42 -14.21
N VAL A 114 10.92 9.41 -13.39
CA VAL A 114 11.84 8.27 -13.27
C VAL A 114 11.56 7.37 -14.46
N ASN A 115 12.45 7.47 -15.44
CA ASN A 115 12.57 6.49 -16.51
C ASN A 115 12.88 5.15 -15.83
N LEU A 116 11.90 4.23 -15.86
CA LEU A 116 11.95 2.90 -15.25
C LEU A 116 12.85 1.95 -16.07
N GLU A 117 14.04 2.41 -16.43
CA GLU A 117 15.02 1.66 -17.24
C GLU A 117 16.20 1.11 -16.43
N LEU A 118 16.18 1.22 -15.09
CA LEU A 118 17.28 0.75 -14.23
C LEU A 118 17.02 -0.58 -13.51
N ILE A 119 16.13 -1.42 -14.04
CA ILE A 119 16.00 -2.83 -13.63
C ILE A 119 16.41 -3.76 -14.78
N LYS A 120 17.58 -3.49 -15.36
CA LYS A 120 18.35 -4.47 -16.13
C LYS A 120 19.80 -4.27 -15.78
N GLU A 121 20.30 -5.14 -14.91
CA GLU A 121 21.62 -5.79 -14.97
C GLU A 121 21.70 -6.84 -13.85
#